data_AF-A0A2T6KUA2-F1
#
_entry.id   AF-A0A2T6KUA2-F1
#
_cell.length_a   1.000
_cell.length_b   1.000
_cell.length_c   1.000
_cell.angle_alpha   90.00
_cell.angle_beta   90.00
_cell.angle_gamma   90.00
#
_symmetry.space_group_name_H-M   'P 1'
#
loop_
_entity.id
_entity.type
_entity.pdbx_description
1 polymer ?
#
loop_
_entity_poly.entity_id
_entity_poly.type
_entity_poly.pdbx_seq_one_letter_code
_entity_poly.pdbx_strand_id
1 'polypeptide(L)'
;MNDPSVSPLLSGTSYMDLFYAEIERIGLHIRDTQITGICEAMKVAYECRASGGQIFSHVLVGHFAMFAASPGLPGQPSVLPQRADRNISADYNQMRPGDFLLTNGASLINPDKGTIPDVGPDEARARGAYTVGITCSYARFYKTPVGAFLPVKMSTSLEQVCDRVLDSGCTWSCGVISTPAIPEFKIISSSGLSQFLVYWACTAALCKQISTEGSDDGADAALEYLDNALRSFELVREHEFEVIDRVARAWTDRVLLFAKDADHPRLLVYGHSQAGTPYEGTQNMFVNEAYETAAGSMIMQPYELYKTQLTAADMVLIGAISPDNSDEIQVAKYARQIGAMVVAFGPFDGDGGAGSLSDYVDVAINTHSGDGAGVLDIPGFDEPVCPVSGLSGNLVLWLLTAQWTYRMVERNQTPNYWQNYWEVGASEYDDQAQASFLERGY
;
A
#
# COMPACT_ATOMS: atom_id res chain seq x y z
N MET A 1 -23.26 8.86 1.34
CA MET A 1 -23.24 10.28 1.78
C MET A 1 -21.91 10.84 1.28
N ASN A 2 -21.92 11.77 0.33
CA ASN A 2 -20.70 12.25 -0.33
C ASN A 2 -19.82 13.00 0.65
N ASP A 3 -18.56 12.57 0.74
CA ASP A 3 -17.48 13.25 1.45
C ASP A 3 -17.25 14.63 0.80
N PRO A 4 -17.49 15.75 1.51
CA PRO A 4 -17.41 17.10 0.95
C PRO A 4 -15.96 17.59 0.71
N SER A 5 -14.95 16.75 0.94
CA SER A 5 -13.53 17.14 0.85
C SER A 5 -12.91 17.11 -0.55
N VAL A 6 -13.64 16.73 -1.61
CA VAL A 6 -13.08 16.61 -2.97
C VAL A 6 -13.91 17.37 -4.01
N SER A 7 -13.22 18.11 -4.88
CA SER A 7 -13.77 18.85 -6.02
C SER A 7 -14.61 17.98 -6.96
N PRO A 8 -15.65 18.53 -7.61
CA PRO A 8 -16.38 17.81 -8.65
C PRO A 8 -15.46 17.39 -9.80
N LEU A 9 -15.74 16.23 -10.40
CA LEU A 9 -15.08 15.74 -11.62
C LEU A 9 -15.05 16.85 -12.67
N LEU A 10 -13.86 17.39 -12.96
CA LEU A 10 -13.67 18.29 -14.10
C LEU A 10 -13.76 17.43 -15.37
N SER A 11 -14.66 17.82 -16.28
CA SER A 11 -14.82 17.09 -17.55
C SER A 11 -13.50 17.05 -18.31
N GLY A 12 -13.00 15.84 -18.61
CA GLY A 12 -11.78 15.62 -19.40
C GLY A 12 -10.49 15.39 -18.60
N THR A 13 -10.53 15.43 -17.26
CA THR A 13 -9.39 15.01 -16.43
C THR A 13 -9.38 13.48 -16.29
N SER A 14 -8.23 12.85 -16.51
CA SER A 14 -8.11 11.39 -16.39
C SER A 14 -8.17 10.96 -14.92
N TYR A 15 -8.58 9.71 -14.65
CA TYR A 15 -8.55 9.20 -13.26
C TYR A 15 -7.12 9.08 -12.72
N MET A 16 -6.13 8.88 -13.59
CA MET A 16 -4.71 8.91 -13.21
C MET A 16 -4.28 10.29 -12.68
N ASP A 17 -4.66 11.37 -13.36
CA ASP A 17 -4.37 12.74 -12.91
C ASP A 17 -5.04 13.04 -11.56
N LEU A 18 -6.30 12.63 -11.40
CA LEU A 18 -7.04 12.80 -10.14
C LEU A 18 -6.41 12.01 -9.00
N PHE A 19 -5.98 10.77 -9.28
CA PHE A 19 -5.37 9.91 -8.29
C PHE A 19 -4.03 10.48 -7.83
N TYR A 20 -3.16 10.85 -8.79
CA TYR A 20 -1.88 11.46 -8.49
C TYR A 20 -2.04 12.72 -7.64
N ALA A 21 -2.95 13.63 -8.04
CA ALA A 21 -3.16 14.88 -7.31
C ALA A 21 -3.58 14.63 -5.86
N GLU A 22 -4.36 13.59 -5.60
CA GLU A 22 -4.76 13.24 -4.24
C GLU A 22 -3.61 12.60 -3.44
N ILE A 23 -2.80 11.73 -4.05
CA ILE A 23 -1.63 11.16 -3.38
C ILE A 23 -0.59 12.24 -3.05
N GLU A 24 -0.35 13.17 -3.98
CA GLU A 24 0.50 14.34 -3.75
C GLU A 24 -0.04 15.20 -2.60
N ARG A 25 -1.34 15.48 -2.58
CA ARG A 25 -2.00 16.19 -1.48
C ARG A 25 -1.84 15.47 -0.14
N ILE A 26 -1.95 14.15 -0.11
CA ILE A 26 -1.75 13.34 1.10
C ILE A 26 -0.30 13.44 1.57
N GLY A 27 0.68 13.26 0.68
CA GLY A 27 2.10 13.35 1.04
C GLY A 27 2.49 14.73 1.56
N LEU A 28 2.04 15.80 0.90
CA LEU A 28 2.23 17.17 1.36
C LEU A 28 1.55 17.43 2.71
N HIS A 29 0.34 16.91 2.94
CA HIS A 29 -0.32 17.00 4.25
C HIS A 29 0.50 16.37 5.36
N ILE A 30 1.04 15.16 5.15
CA ILE A 30 1.88 14.48 6.13
C ILE A 30 3.13 15.32 6.40
N ARG A 31 3.82 15.73 5.33
CA ARG A 31 5.04 16.54 5.39
C ARG A 31 4.86 17.86 6.14
N ASP A 32 3.77 18.56 5.87
CA ASP A 32 3.58 19.92 6.38
C ASP A 32 2.93 19.95 7.77
N THR A 33 2.31 18.85 8.22
CA THR A 33 1.52 18.85 9.46
C THR A 33 1.92 17.81 10.50
N GLN A 34 2.59 16.71 10.12
CA GLN A 34 2.82 15.57 11.03
C GLN A 34 4.23 15.48 11.59
N ILE A 35 5.22 16.24 11.09
CA ILE A 35 6.64 16.14 11.51
C ILE A 35 6.80 16.27 13.03
N THR A 36 6.26 17.32 13.65
CA THR A 36 6.32 17.48 15.11
C THR A 36 5.72 16.29 15.84
N GLY A 37 4.57 15.81 15.37
CA GLY A 37 3.89 14.64 15.94
C GLY A 37 4.74 13.37 15.86
N ILE A 38 5.41 13.16 14.72
CA ILE A 38 6.31 12.05 14.45
C ILE A 38 7.55 12.12 15.37
N CYS A 39 8.25 13.25 15.40
CA CYS A 39 9.47 13.41 16.20
C CYS A 39 9.22 13.20 17.70
N GLU A 40 8.13 13.77 18.23
CA GLU A 40 7.73 13.58 19.63
C GLU A 40 7.37 12.11 19.93
N ALA A 41 6.66 11.41 19.02
CA ALA A 41 6.38 9.99 19.17
C ALA A 41 7.65 9.15 19.16
N MET A 42 8.57 9.42 18.21
CA MET A 42 9.82 8.69 18.09
C MET A 42 10.80 9.02 19.22
N LYS A 43 10.69 10.20 19.84
CA LYS A 43 11.44 10.53 21.06
C LYS A 43 11.09 9.59 22.20
N VAL A 44 9.79 9.29 22.38
CA VAL A 44 9.35 8.30 23.37
C VAL A 44 9.86 6.90 23.02
N ALA A 45 9.83 6.51 21.74
CA ALA A 45 10.38 5.23 21.28
C ALA A 45 11.89 5.10 21.57
N TYR A 46 12.66 6.17 21.28
CA TYR A 46 14.08 6.25 21.58
C TYR A 46 14.37 6.12 23.09
N GLU A 47 13.65 6.88 23.93
CA GLU A 47 13.81 6.86 25.39
C GLU A 47 13.42 5.51 26.00
N CYS A 48 12.35 4.89 25.48
CA CYS A 48 11.95 3.51 25.77
C CYS A 48 13.12 2.55 25.54
N ARG A 49 13.70 2.56 24.33
CA ARG A 49 14.85 1.70 23.98
C ARG A 49 16.06 1.99 24.86
N ALA A 50 16.41 3.26 25.08
CA ALA A 50 17.55 3.66 25.90
C ALA A 50 17.41 3.20 27.37
N SER A 51 16.18 3.07 27.86
CA SER A 51 15.87 2.62 29.22
C SER A 51 15.67 1.09 29.34
N GLY A 52 15.88 0.33 28.27
CA GLY A 52 15.72 -1.13 28.24
C GLY A 52 14.28 -1.63 28.01
N GLY A 53 13.38 -0.75 27.56
CA GLY A 53 12.06 -1.09 27.05
C GLY A 53 12.13 -1.71 25.64
N GLN A 54 11.01 -2.29 25.21
CA GLN A 54 10.87 -2.88 23.87
C GLN A 54 10.01 -1.99 22.96
N ILE A 55 10.39 -1.96 21.68
CA ILE A 55 9.64 -1.29 20.61
C ILE A 55 8.88 -2.35 19.82
N PHE A 56 7.57 -2.15 19.66
CA PHE A 56 6.67 -2.95 18.86
C PHE A 56 6.13 -2.14 17.68
N SER A 57 6.08 -2.76 16.49
CA SER A 57 5.39 -2.18 15.33
C SER A 57 4.38 -3.16 14.74
N HIS A 58 3.10 -2.79 14.84
CA HIS A 58 1.94 -3.52 14.36
C HIS A 58 1.16 -2.68 13.33
N VAL A 59 1.85 -2.11 12.34
CA VAL A 59 1.21 -1.47 11.17
C VAL A 59 0.79 -2.57 10.19
N LEU A 60 -0.22 -3.35 10.55
CA LEU A 60 -0.56 -4.63 9.93
C LEU A 60 -1.93 -4.63 9.22
N VAL A 61 -2.71 -3.55 9.38
CA VAL A 61 -4.03 -3.44 8.77
C VAL A 61 -3.91 -2.84 7.37
N GLY A 62 -4.54 -3.46 6.38
CA GLY A 62 -4.39 -3.12 4.97
C GLY A 62 -3.44 -4.07 4.24
N HIS A 63 -3.63 -4.23 2.94
CA HIS A 63 -2.95 -5.28 2.17
C HIS A 63 -1.46 -4.94 1.97
N PHE A 64 -1.14 -3.76 1.48
CA PHE A 64 0.25 -3.29 1.35
C PHE A 64 1.02 -3.36 2.68
N ALA A 65 0.35 -3.01 3.77
CA ALA A 65 0.97 -2.83 5.09
C ALA A 65 1.64 -4.08 5.65
N MET A 66 1.17 -5.27 5.28
CA MET A 66 1.73 -6.52 5.79
C MET A 66 3.16 -6.81 5.31
N PHE A 67 3.57 -6.20 4.21
CA PHE A 67 4.83 -6.54 3.52
C PHE A 67 5.74 -5.34 3.30
N ALA A 68 5.19 -4.13 3.23
CA ALA A 68 5.90 -2.91 2.87
C ALA A 68 6.99 -2.46 3.86
N ALA A 69 7.09 -3.10 5.02
CA ALA A 69 8.19 -2.96 5.98
C ALA A 69 8.77 -4.31 6.42
N SER A 70 8.61 -5.37 5.61
CA SER A 70 9.08 -6.71 5.97
C SER A 70 10.58 -6.73 6.29
N PRO A 71 11.06 -7.55 7.23
CA PRO A 71 12.45 -7.53 7.71
C PRO A 71 13.53 -7.82 6.65
N GLY A 72 13.15 -8.40 5.51
CA GLY A 72 14.06 -8.72 4.40
C GLY A 72 14.13 -7.66 3.30
N LEU A 73 13.43 -6.53 3.46
CA LEU A 73 13.50 -5.44 2.51
C LEU A 73 14.87 -4.76 2.56
N PRO A 74 15.51 -4.50 1.40
CA PRO A 74 16.65 -3.61 1.33
C PRO A 74 16.34 -2.28 2.03
N GLY A 75 17.29 -1.76 2.81
CA GLY A 75 17.16 -0.51 3.57
C GLY A 75 16.16 -0.53 4.73
N GLN A 76 15.68 -1.70 5.18
CA GLN A 76 14.92 -1.85 6.43
C GLN A 76 15.85 -1.91 7.65
N PRO A 77 16.00 -0.83 8.44
CA PRO A 77 16.93 -0.78 9.57
C PRO A 77 16.46 -1.57 10.81
N SER A 78 15.22 -2.06 10.82
CA SER A 78 14.62 -2.81 11.94
C SER A 78 14.58 -2.05 13.28
N VAL A 79 14.62 -0.70 13.25
CA VAL A 79 14.46 0.14 14.46
C VAL A 79 13.00 0.24 14.93
N LEU A 80 12.06 0.12 13.99
CA LEU A 80 10.63 -0.12 14.21
C LEU A 80 10.29 -1.52 13.68
N PRO A 81 10.60 -2.59 14.44
CA PRO A 81 10.54 -3.96 13.94
C PRO A 81 9.10 -4.34 13.61
N GLN A 82 8.79 -4.36 12.31
CA GLN A 82 7.48 -4.72 11.80
C GLN A 82 7.28 -6.23 11.94
N ARG A 83 6.14 -6.65 12.51
CA ARG A 83 5.79 -8.07 12.51
C ARG A 83 5.54 -8.59 11.11
N ALA A 84 6.00 -9.81 10.85
CA ALA A 84 5.69 -10.57 9.65
C ALA A 84 4.40 -11.40 9.79
N ASP A 85 3.79 -11.48 10.98
CA ASP A 85 2.54 -12.24 11.19
C ASP A 85 1.46 -11.41 11.87
N ARG A 86 0.22 -11.87 11.75
CA ARG A 86 -0.96 -11.25 12.39
C ARG A 86 -1.24 -11.79 13.80
N ASN A 87 -0.38 -12.66 14.33
CA ASN A 87 -0.54 -13.21 15.67
C ASN A 87 0.09 -12.28 16.71
N ILE A 88 -0.60 -11.16 16.93
CA ILE A 88 -0.13 -10.08 17.80
C ILE A 88 -0.38 -10.35 19.29
N SER A 89 -1.25 -11.29 19.65
CA SER A 89 -1.64 -11.50 21.05
C SER A 89 -0.47 -11.83 21.98
N ALA A 90 0.55 -12.52 21.47
CA ALA A 90 1.76 -12.77 22.24
C ALA A 90 2.50 -11.48 22.61
N ASP A 91 2.59 -10.52 21.70
CA ASP A 91 3.24 -9.23 21.92
C ASP A 91 2.48 -8.39 22.95
N TYR A 92 1.16 -8.26 22.81
CA TYR A 92 0.34 -7.52 23.77
C TYR A 92 0.45 -8.09 25.19
N ASN A 93 0.55 -9.43 25.31
CA ASN A 93 0.69 -10.07 26.61
C ASN A 93 2.03 -9.82 27.31
N GLN A 94 3.10 -9.58 26.56
CA GLN A 94 4.44 -9.32 27.11
C GLN A 94 4.73 -7.83 27.33
N MET A 95 3.92 -6.93 26.76
CA MET A 95 4.08 -5.48 26.95
C MET A 95 3.98 -5.10 28.42
N ARG A 96 4.83 -4.16 28.82
CA ARG A 96 4.99 -3.67 30.20
C ARG A 96 5.23 -2.16 30.23
N PRO A 97 5.20 -1.52 31.41
CA PRO A 97 5.52 -0.11 31.53
C PRO A 97 6.90 0.21 30.97
N GLY A 98 6.97 1.25 30.13
CA GLY A 98 8.20 1.67 29.45
C GLY A 98 8.42 1.03 28.08
N ASP A 99 7.51 0.19 27.58
CA ASP A 99 7.51 -0.25 26.19
C ASP A 99 6.79 0.75 25.26
N PHE A 100 7.01 0.62 23.95
CA PHE A 100 6.43 1.47 22.91
C PHE A 100 5.72 0.62 21.84
N LEU A 101 4.55 1.06 21.37
CA LEU A 101 3.80 0.42 20.28
C LEU A 101 3.41 1.45 19.21
N LEU A 102 3.83 1.19 17.95
CA LEU A 102 3.26 1.82 16.76
C LEU A 102 2.24 0.88 16.11
N THR A 103 1.05 1.36 15.76
CA THR A 103 -0.01 0.52 15.17
C THR A 103 -0.94 1.31 14.26
N ASN A 104 -1.64 0.64 13.35
CA ASN A 104 -2.68 1.22 12.51
C ASN A 104 -4.06 0.56 12.71
N GLY A 105 -4.21 -0.27 13.75
CA GLY A 105 -5.44 -0.96 14.09
C GLY A 105 -5.97 -0.54 15.46
N ALA A 106 -7.29 -0.27 15.55
CA ALA A 106 -7.95 -0.05 16.84
C ALA A 106 -8.33 -1.37 17.55
N SER A 107 -8.45 -2.46 16.78
CA SER A 107 -8.60 -3.85 17.23
C SER A 107 -8.51 -4.77 15.99
N LEU A 108 -7.70 -5.85 16.06
CA LEU A 108 -7.66 -6.86 15.01
C LEU A 108 -8.77 -7.90 15.22
N ILE A 109 -10.00 -7.51 14.90
CA ILE A 109 -11.12 -8.47 14.82
C ILE A 109 -10.89 -9.35 13.58
N ASN A 110 -10.78 -10.67 13.79
CA ASN A 110 -10.83 -11.67 12.74
C ASN A 110 -12.25 -12.29 12.71
N PRO A 111 -13.10 -11.91 11.73
CA PRO A 111 -14.48 -12.38 11.67
C PRO A 111 -14.56 -13.86 11.23
N ASP A 112 -13.62 -14.34 10.41
CA ASP A 112 -13.63 -15.70 9.85
C ASP A 112 -13.31 -16.80 10.86
N LYS A 113 -12.76 -16.43 12.02
CA LYS A 113 -12.35 -17.39 13.04
C LYS A 113 -13.30 -17.52 14.22
N GLY A 114 -14.43 -16.79 14.24
CA GLY A 114 -15.41 -16.85 15.34
C GLY A 114 -14.80 -16.63 16.74
N THR A 115 -13.59 -16.05 16.78
CA THR A 115 -12.77 -15.90 17.97
C THR A 115 -12.33 -14.45 18.01
N ILE A 116 -12.80 -13.75 19.04
CA ILE A 116 -12.29 -12.45 19.44
C ILE A 116 -10.96 -12.73 20.14
N PRO A 117 -9.80 -12.20 19.70
CA PRO A 117 -8.79 -11.82 20.65
C PRO A 117 -9.08 -10.39 21.05
N ASP A 118 -9.42 -10.25 22.32
CA ASP A 118 -9.78 -9.04 23.07
C ASP A 118 -8.52 -8.18 23.32
N VAL A 119 -7.62 -8.08 22.33
CA VAL A 119 -6.30 -7.46 22.46
C VAL A 119 -6.14 -6.38 21.40
N GLY A 120 -5.89 -5.17 21.86
CA GLY A 120 -5.73 -3.99 21.04
C GLY A 120 -4.84 -2.96 21.73
N PRO A 121 -4.62 -1.81 21.11
CA PRO A 121 -3.77 -0.76 21.69
C PRO A 121 -4.23 -0.32 23.08
N ASP A 122 -5.53 -0.45 23.40
CA ASP A 122 -6.09 -0.21 24.72
C ASP A 122 -5.51 -1.14 25.79
N GLU A 123 -5.27 -2.41 25.46
CA GLU A 123 -4.63 -3.35 26.38
C GLU A 123 -3.14 -3.01 26.58
N ALA A 124 -2.43 -2.69 25.51
CA ALA A 124 -1.03 -2.23 25.58
C ALA A 124 -0.91 -1.00 26.49
N ARG A 125 -1.82 -0.04 26.31
CA ARG A 125 -1.91 1.18 27.11
C ARG A 125 -2.27 0.88 28.56
N ALA A 126 -3.22 -0.01 28.82
CA ALA A 126 -3.58 -0.44 30.17
C ALA A 126 -2.41 -1.12 30.92
N ARG A 127 -1.49 -1.75 30.18
CA ARG A 127 -0.23 -2.33 30.69
C ARG A 127 0.89 -1.32 30.87
N GLY A 128 0.68 -0.06 30.47
CA GLY A 128 1.63 1.04 30.63
C GLY A 128 2.61 1.22 29.46
N ALA A 129 2.40 0.55 28.33
CA ALA A 129 3.11 0.86 27.10
C ALA A 129 2.61 2.20 26.51
N TYR A 130 3.50 2.98 25.89
CA TYR A 130 3.10 4.17 25.15
C TYR A 130 2.65 3.78 23.74
N THR A 131 1.44 4.18 23.37
CA THR A 131 0.77 3.72 22.15
C THR A 131 0.56 4.83 21.13
N VAL A 132 0.99 4.59 19.89
CA VAL A 132 0.89 5.53 18.78
C VAL A 132 0.11 4.88 17.64
N GLY A 133 -1.04 5.45 17.31
CA GLY A 133 -1.88 5.05 16.18
C GLY A 133 -1.51 5.80 14.90
N ILE A 134 -1.56 5.15 13.74
CA ILE A 134 -1.58 5.77 12.41
C ILE A 134 -3.00 5.63 11.86
N THR A 135 -3.61 6.73 11.40
CA THR A 135 -4.96 6.66 10.82
C THR A 135 -4.99 5.71 9.62
N CYS A 136 -6.06 4.92 9.52
CA CYS A 136 -6.19 3.83 8.57
C CYS A 136 -7.66 3.65 8.18
N SER A 137 -7.93 3.41 6.88
CA SER A 137 -9.28 3.26 6.32
C SER A 137 -10.05 2.02 6.81
N TYR A 138 -9.42 1.15 7.60
CA TYR A 138 -10.02 -0.08 8.13
C TYR A 138 -10.29 -0.01 9.65
N ALA A 139 -9.94 1.11 10.28
CA ALA A 139 -10.18 1.40 11.68
C ALA A 139 -11.01 2.68 11.80
N ARG A 140 -11.80 2.83 12.86
CA ARG A 140 -12.48 4.09 13.13
C ARG A 140 -11.47 5.14 13.60
N PHE A 141 -11.55 6.32 13.04
CA PHE A 141 -10.81 7.52 13.46
C PHE A 141 -11.66 8.77 13.24
N TYR A 142 -11.12 9.96 13.52
CA TYR A 142 -11.88 11.21 13.52
C TYR A 142 -12.56 11.56 12.18
N LYS A 143 -12.08 11.04 11.03
CA LYS A 143 -12.71 11.24 9.71
C LYS A 143 -13.79 10.20 9.38
N THR A 144 -13.95 9.12 10.17
CA THR A 144 -14.91 8.06 9.91
C THR A 144 -16.34 8.54 10.23
N PRO A 145 -17.27 8.59 9.25
CA PRO A 145 -18.64 8.99 9.51
C PRO A 145 -19.36 8.02 10.45
N VAL A 146 -20.34 8.54 11.21
CA VAL A 146 -21.19 7.70 12.06
C VAL A 146 -21.95 6.69 11.20
N GLY A 147 -21.84 5.41 11.55
CA GLY A 147 -22.50 4.32 10.83
C GLY A 147 -21.85 3.94 9.50
N ALA A 148 -20.64 4.45 9.20
CA ALA A 148 -19.92 4.09 7.98
C ALA A 148 -19.44 2.63 8.00
N PHE A 149 -18.96 2.13 9.14
CA PHE A 149 -18.54 0.75 9.31
C PHE A 149 -19.56 -0.09 10.09
N LEU A 150 -19.40 -1.42 10.01
CA LEU A 150 -20.11 -2.39 10.84
C LEU A 150 -19.99 -2.02 12.34
N PRO A 151 -21.02 -2.31 13.17
CA PRO A 151 -21.05 -1.91 14.57
C PRO A 151 -19.79 -2.28 15.37
N VAL A 152 -19.21 -3.45 15.06
CA VAL A 152 -18.00 -3.95 15.73
C VAL A 152 -16.74 -3.12 15.43
N LYS A 153 -16.68 -2.47 14.27
CA LYS A 153 -15.60 -1.54 13.89
C LYS A 153 -15.89 -0.10 14.29
N MET A 154 -17.13 0.20 14.65
CA MET A 154 -17.54 1.52 15.12
C MET A 154 -17.43 1.67 16.65
N SER A 155 -17.25 0.59 17.42
CA SER A 155 -17.22 0.64 18.89
C SER A 155 -16.09 1.50 19.46
N THR A 156 -14.94 1.50 18.78
CA THR A 156 -13.70 2.06 19.30
C THR A 156 -12.92 2.76 18.21
N SER A 157 -12.44 3.99 18.47
CA SER A 157 -11.57 4.73 17.56
C SER A 157 -10.10 4.72 17.99
N LEU A 158 -9.19 4.97 17.05
CA LEU A 158 -7.76 5.09 17.34
C LEU A 158 -7.46 6.12 18.43
N GLU A 159 -8.17 7.26 18.43
CA GLU A 159 -8.01 8.33 19.42
C GLU A 159 -8.45 7.90 20.84
N GLN A 160 -9.31 6.88 20.95
CA GLN A 160 -9.74 6.35 22.25
C GLN A 160 -8.71 5.38 22.83
N VAL A 161 -8.00 4.65 21.98
CA VAL A 161 -7.14 3.52 22.41
C VAL A 161 -5.65 3.82 22.35
N CYS A 162 -5.23 4.85 21.60
CA CYS A 162 -3.84 5.27 21.53
C CYS A 162 -3.59 6.51 22.41
N ASP A 163 -2.38 6.65 22.94
CA ASP A 163 -1.93 7.87 23.62
C ASP A 163 -1.72 9.03 22.63
N ARG A 164 -1.41 8.70 21.37
CA ARG A 164 -1.26 9.63 20.26
C ARG A 164 -1.75 9.01 18.96
N VAL A 165 -2.27 9.85 18.07
CA VAL A 165 -2.62 9.47 16.70
C VAL A 165 -1.90 10.37 15.71
N LEU A 166 -1.22 9.76 14.73
CA LEU A 166 -0.62 10.41 13.57
C LEU A 166 -1.59 10.30 12.40
N ASP A 167 -1.92 11.43 11.79
CA ASP A 167 -2.83 11.49 10.64
C ASP A 167 -2.08 11.20 9.34
N SER A 168 -2.30 10.02 8.78
CA SER A 168 -1.78 9.61 7.48
C SER A 168 -2.41 10.35 6.30
N GLY A 169 -3.40 11.23 6.53
CA GLY A 169 -4.12 11.91 5.45
C GLY A 169 -5.09 10.98 4.70
N CYS A 170 -5.16 9.69 5.06
CA CYS A 170 -6.03 8.72 4.40
C CYS A 170 -7.51 9.12 4.46
N THR A 171 -8.26 8.69 3.44
CA THR A 171 -9.72 8.73 3.48
C THR A 171 -10.24 7.59 4.36
N TRP A 172 -11.47 7.71 4.85
CA TRP A 172 -12.08 6.61 5.62
C TRP A 172 -12.53 5.46 4.70
N SER A 173 -12.83 5.73 3.43
CA SER A 173 -13.40 4.77 2.46
C SER A 173 -12.37 3.99 1.64
N CYS A 174 -11.09 4.03 2.03
CA CYS A 174 -9.93 3.46 1.32
C CYS A 174 -9.60 4.11 -0.04
N GLY A 175 -10.57 4.28 -0.92
CA GLY A 175 -10.38 4.88 -2.23
C GLY A 175 -10.54 6.39 -2.27
N VAL A 176 -10.12 6.97 -3.40
CA VAL A 176 -10.07 8.43 -3.60
C VAL A 176 -10.77 8.93 -4.87
N ILE A 177 -11.04 8.06 -5.84
CA ILE A 177 -11.68 8.44 -7.10
C ILE A 177 -13.18 8.18 -7.03
N SER A 178 -13.97 9.23 -7.26
CA SER A 178 -15.41 9.09 -7.44
C SER A 178 -15.75 8.82 -8.90
N THR A 179 -16.62 7.85 -9.17
CA THR A 179 -17.10 7.55 -10.53
C THR A 179 -18.63 7.46 -10.53
N PRO A 180 -19.36 8.07 -11.49
CA PRO A 180 -20.83 7.98 -11.52
C PRO A 180 -21.37 6.55 -11.65
N ALA A 181 -20.54 5.63 -12.16
CA ALA A 181 -20.94 4.24 -12.38
C ALA A 181 -20.86 3.36 -11.12
N ILE A 182 -20.17 3.83 -10.07
CA ILE A 182 -20.06 3.18 -8.75
C ILE A 182 -20.28 4.29 -7.70
N PRO A 183 -21.53 4.73 -7.48
CA PRO A 183 -21.83 5.83 -6.57
C PRO A 183 -21.69 5.47 -5.08
N GLU A 184 -21.58 4.19 -4.74
CA GLU A 184 -21.58 3.68 -3.37
C GLU A 184 -20.33 4.08 -2.58
N PHE A 185 -19.15 4.07 -3.23
CA PHE A 185 -17.85 4.38 -2.62
C PHE A 185 -16.85 4.94 -3.64
N LYS A 186 -15.71 5.41 -3.13
CA LYS A 186 -14.59 5.87 -3.96
C LYS A 186 -13.69 4.69 -4.32
N ILE A 187 -13.32 4.57 -5.60
CA ILE A 187 -12.43 3.54 -6.12
C ILE A 187 -10.96 4.00 -6.11
N ILE A 188 -10.03 3.07 -6.36
CA ILE A 188 -8.57 3.24 -6.34
C ILE A 188 -8.04 3.52 -4.93
N SER A 189 -7.48 2.51 -4.27
CA SER A 189 -6.96 2.60 -2.89
C SER A 189 -5.84 3.64 -2.78
N SER A 190 -5.86 4.42 -1.70
CA SER A 190 -4.74 5.25 -1.25
C SER A 190 -4.16 4.79 0.10
N SER A 191 -4.74 3.74 0.70
CA SER A 191 -4.50 3.39 2.10
C SER A 191 -3.05 2.96 2.36
N GLY A 192 -2.46 2.11 1.51
CA GLY A 192 -1.07 1.68 1.64
C GLY A 192 -0.07 2.84 1.56
N LEU A 193 -0.22 3.69 0.54
CA LEU A 193 0.62 4.88 0.32
C LEU A 193 0.59 5.83 1.53
N SER A 194 -0.62 6.20 1.96
CA SER A 194 -0.82 7.16 3.06
C SER A 194 -0.16 6.70 4.37
N GLN A 195 -0.33 5.43 4.74
CA GLN A 195 0.18 4.90 6.00
C GLN A 195 1.69 4.73 5.99
N PHE A 196 2.27 4.31 4.86
CA PHE A 196 3.69 4.01 4.79
C PHE A 196 4.58 5.24 4.60
N LEU A 197 4.03 6.35 4.08
CA LEU A 197 4.68 7.65 4.20
C LEU A 197 4.92 8.03 5.68
N VAL A 198 3.92 7.82 6.55
CA VAL A 198 4.06 8.07 7.99
C VAL A 198 5.02 7.07 8.65
N TYR A 199 4.87 5.77 8.35
CA TYR A 199 5.72 4.72 8.94
C TYR A 199 7.20 4.99 8.67
N TRP A 200 7.57 5.22 7.41
CA TRP A 200 8.97 5.42 7.06
C TRP A 200 9.52 6.78 7.53
N ALA A 201 8.69 7.83 7.61
CA ALA A 201 9.08 9.08 8.27
C ALA A 201 9.34 8.86 9.78
N CYS A 202 8.57 8.01 10.45
CA CYS A 202 8.85 7.58 11.83
C CYS A 202 10.17 6.81 11.93
N THR A 203 10.40 5.87 11.01
CA THR A 203 11.67 5.10 10.94
C THR A 203 12.86 6.03 10.76
N ALA A 204 12.78 7.00 9.84
CA ALA A 204 13.82 7.98 9.58
C ALA A 204 14.15 8.83 10.82
N ALA A 205 13.12 9.38 11.47
CA ALA A 205 13.29 10.13 12.72
C ALA A 205 13.96 9.29 13.80
N LEU A 206 13.50 8.04 14.01
CA LEU A 206 14.05 7.16 15.03
C LEU A 206 15.50 6.76 14.72
N CYS A 207 15.83 6.45 13.46
CA CYS A 207 17.20 6.19 13.03
C CYS A 207 18.11 7.38 13.35
N LYS A 208 17.67 8.60 13.06
CA LYS A 208 18.44 9.81 13.35
C LYS A 208 18.65 10.00 14.85
N GLN A 209 17.62 9.82 15.67
CA GLN A 209 17.74 9.90 17.13
C GLN A 209 18.71 8.84 17.68
N ILE A 210 18.67 7.62 17.15
CA ILE A 210 19.62 6.56 17.53
C ILE A 210 21.06 6.97 17.17
N SER A 211 21.29 7.43 15.93
CA SER A 211 22.62 7.79 15.43
C SER A 211 23.28 8.94 16.19
N THR A 212 22.47 9.80 16.80
CA THR A 212 22.92 11.01 17.50
C THR A 212 22.80 10.91 19.02
N GLU A 213 22.52 9.71 19.54
CA GLU A 213 22.28 9.47 20.97
C GLU A 213 21.22 10.43 21.55
N GLY A 214 20.18 10.71 20.76
CA GLY A 214 19.02 11.51 21.13
C GLY A 214 19.26 13.02 21.21
N SER A 215 20.42 13.52 20.77
CA SER A 215 20.74 14.95 20.71
C SER A 215 20.04 15.68 19.56
N ASP A 216 19.67 14.95 18.51
CA ASP A 216 18.84 15.39 17.39
C ASP A 216 17.41 14.82 17.58
N ASP A 217 16.37 15.55 17.15
CA ASP A 217 14.97 15.11 17.26
C ASP A 217 14.48 14.31 16.04
N GLY A 218 15.27 14.24 14.98
CA GLY A 218 14.98 13.50 13.76
C GLY A 218 14.10 14.23 12.75
N ALA A 219 13.78 15.52 12.96
CA ALA A 219 12.88 16.26 12.07
C ALA A 219 13.42 16.37 10.64
N ASP A 220 14.70 16.71 10.48
CA ASP A 220 15.33 16.85 9.16
C ASP A 220 15.34 15.51 8.41
N ALA A 221 15.61 14.39 9.10
CA ALA A 221 15.60 13.06 8.47
C ALA A 221 14.19 12.63 8.03
N ALA A 222 13.16 12.94 8.83
CA ALA A 222 11.77 12.65 8.47
C ALA A 222 11.30 13.50 7.28
N LEU A 223 11.69 14.78 7.25
CA LEU A 223 11.43 15.68 6.13
C LEU A 223 12.15 15.23 4.86
N GLU A 224 13.44 14.90 4.96
CA GLU A 224 14.25 14.40 3.86
C GLU A 224 13.67 13.12 3.26
N TYR A 225 13.18 12.19 4.09
CA TYR A 225 12.48 11.00 3.60
C TYR A 225 11.25 11.35 2.76
N LEU A 226 10.38 12.22 3.29
CA LEU A 226 9.13 12.61 2.60
C LEU A 226 9.42 13.39 1.32
N ASP A 227 10.45 14.24 1.32
CA ASP A 227 10.91 14.97 0.14
C ASP A 227 11.43 14.01 -0.95
N ASN A 228 12.19 12.98 -0.59
CA ASN A 228 12.62 11.94 -1.53
C ASN A 228 11.45 11.12 -2.09
N ALA A 229 10.49 10.73 -1.24
CA ALA A 229 9.30 10.01 -1.69
C ALA A 229 8.45 10.86 -2.66
N LEU A 230 8.20 12.12 -2.32
CA LEU A 230 7.46 13.05 -3.19
C LEU A 230 8.20 13.35 -4.49
N ARG A 231 9.53 13.46 -4.46
CA ARG A 231 10.32 13.65 -5.68
C ARG A 231 10.23 12.44 -6.60
N SER A 232 10.27 11.24 -6.04
CA SER A 232 10.06 10.01 -6.81
C SER A 232 8.68 9.98 -7.47
N PHE A 233 7.63 10.40 -6.76
CA PHE A 233 6.29 10.51 -7.32
C PHE A 233 6.24 11.54 -8.46
N GLU A 234 6.85 12.71 -8.27
CA GLU A 234 6.95 13.75 -9.29
C GLU A 234 7.65 13.25 -10.55
N LEU A 235 8.76 12.52 -10.41
CA LEU A 235 9.48 11.92 -11.54
C LEU A 235 8.63 10.90 -12.30
N VAL A 236 7.87 10.05 -11.60
CA VAL A 236 6.88 9.15 -12.24
C VAL A 236 5.87 9.96 -13.05
N ARG A 237 5.40 11.09 -12.53
CA ARG A 237 4.50 11.98 -13.26
C ARG A 237 5.15 12.62 -14.49
N GLU A 238 6.37 13.13 -14.33
CA GLU A 238 7.12 13.82 -15.39
C GLU A 238 7.48 12.90 -16.56
N HIS A 239 7.75 11.61 -16.28
CA HIS A 239 8.37 10.71 -17.24
C HIS A 239 7.53 9.50 -17.65
N GLU A 240 6.65 9.01 -16.77
CA GLU A 240 6.00 7.71 -16.97
C GLU A 240 4.51 7.80 -17.34
N PHE A 241 3.85 8.95 -17.19
CA PHE A 241 2.41 9.08 -17.45
C PHE A 241 1.99 8.70 -18.88
N GLU A 242 2.78 9.05 -19.89
CA GLU A 242 2.52 8.64 -21.28
C GLU A 242 2.67 7.12 -21.47
N VAL A 243 3.65 6.51 -20.77
CA VAL A 243 3.87 5.07 -20.80
C VAL A 243 2.71 4.34 -20.11
N ILE A 244 2.31 4.80 -18.94
CA ILE A 244 1.17 4.28 -18.16
C ILE A 244 -0.11 4.38 -19.00
N ASP A 245 -0.37 5.50 -19.68
CA ASP A 245 -1.53 5.64 -20.54
C ASP A 245 -1.55 4.63 -21.69
N ARG A 246 -0.40 4.44 -22.35
CA ARG A 246 -0.24 3.47 -23.43
C ARG A 246 -0.48 2.04 -22.94
N VAL A 247 0.03 1.67 -21.76
CA VAL A 247 -0.20 0.37 -21.13
C VAL A 247 -1.69 0.19 -20.82
N ALA A 248 -2.31 1.17 -20.16
CA ALA A 248 -3.73 1.15 -19.82
C ALA A 248 -4.64 0.99 -21.05
N ARG A 249 -4.32 1.66 -22.18
CA ARG A 249 -5.01 1.47 -23.46
C ARG A 249 -4.84 0.06 -24.00
N ALA A 250 -3.62 -0.47 -24.00
CA ALA A 250 -3.33 -1.82 -24.48
C ALA A 250 -4.05 -2.89 -23.64
N TRP A 251 -4.07 -2.73 -22.31
CA TRP A 251 -4.85 -3.58 -21.42
C TRP A 251 -6.34 -3.50 -21.72
N THR A 252 -6.88 -2.28 -21.89
CA THR A 252 -8.28 -2.08 -22.24
C THR A 252 -8.63 -2.77 -23.56
N ASP A 253 -7.82 -2.57 -24.61
CA ASP A 253 -8.07 -3.17 -25.92
C ASP A 253 -8.03 -4.69 -25.83
N ARG A 254 -7.12 -5.27 -25.04
CA ARG A 254 -7.03 -6.71 -24.81
C ARG A 254 -8.26 -7.24 -24.08
N VAL A 255 -8.64 -6.61 -22.97
CA VAL A 255 -9.85 -6.94 -22.19
C VAL A 255 -11.09 -6.96 -23.08
N LEU A 256 -11.29 -5.93 -23.89
CA LEU A 256 -12.49 -5.80 -24.72
C LEU A 256 -12.46 -6.70 -25.97
N LEU A 257 -11.29 -7.01 -26.50
CA LEU A 257 -11.15 -7.94 -27.62
C LEU A 257 -11.60 -9.35 -27.23
N PHE A 258 -11.28 -9.79 -26.02
CA PHE A 258 -11.51 -11.16 -25.53
C PHE A 258 -12.71 -11.28 -24.56
N ALA A 259 -13.48 -10.20 -24.34
CA ALA A 259 -14.61 -10.14 -23.41
C ALA A 259 -15.75 -11.16 -23.65
N LYS A 260 -15.74 -11.89 -24.78
CA LYS A 260 -16.74 -12.93 -25.10
C LYS A 260 -16.13 -14.30 -25.35
N ASP A 261 -14.82 -14.42 -25.23
CA ASP A 261 -14.11 -15.66 -25.46
C ASP A 261 -14.18 -16.53 -24.20
N ALA A 262 -14.19 -17.85 -24.39
CA ALA A 262 -14.19 -18.80 -23.26
C ALA A 262 -12.92 -18.64 -22.39
N ASP A 263 -11.82 -18.24 -23.02
CA ASP A 263 -10.52 -17.95 -22.39
C ASP A 263 -10.35 -16.43 -22.26
N HIS A 264 -11.11 -15.84 -21.33
CA HIS A 264 -11.08 -14.41 -21.09
C HIS A 264 -9.72 -13.94 -20.52
N PRO A 265 -9.28 -12.71 -20.81
CA PRO A 265 -7.95 -12.25 -20.48
C PRO A 265 -7.88 -11.88 -18.99
N ARG A 266 -6.85 -12.35 -18.29
CA ARG A 266 -6.61 -11.98 -16.89
C ARG A 266 -5.50 -10.95 -16.79
N LEU A 267 -5.58 -10.10 -15.77
CA LEU A 267 -4.47 -9.28 -15.33
C LEU A 267 -3.79 -9.96 -14.14
N LEU A 268 -2.72 -10.71 -14.42
CA LEU A 268 -1.99 -11.49 -13.43
C LEU A 268 -0.86 -10.65 -12.84
N VAL A 269 -0.83 -10.51 -11.52
CA VAL A 269 0.17 -9.72 -10.80
C VAL A 269 1.19 -10.65 -10.13
N TYR A 270 2.47 -10.32 -10.29
CA TYR A 270 3.59 -11.04 -9.69
C TYR A 270 4.57 -10.07 -9.03
N GLY A 271 5.30 -10.57 -8.04
CA GLY A 271 6.47 -9.94 -7.44
C GLY A 271 7.17 -10.97 -6.56
N HIS A 272 8.47 -10.80 -6.32
CA HIS A 272 9.23 -11.75 -5.51
C HIS A 272 8.65 -11.86 -4.08
N SER A 273 8.60 -13.09 -3.55
CA SER A 273 8.03 -13.36 -2.23
C SER A 273 8.80 -12.66 -1.10
N GLN A 274 8.07 -12.17 -0.11
CA GLN A 274 8.56 -11.44 1.04
C GLN A 274 8.12 -12.14 2.33
N ALA A 275 8.86 -11.90 3.42
CA ALA A 275 8.50 -12.43 4.73
C ALA A 275 7.19 -11.77 5.21
N GLY A 276 6.14 -12.56 5.36
CA GLY A 276 4.84 -12.08 5.82
C GLY A 276 3.80 -13.21 5.86
N THR A 277 2.70 -12.98 6.57
CA THR A 277 1.51 -13.84 6.50
C THR A 277 0.60 -13.28 5.41
N PRO A 278 0.49 -13.96 4.26
CA PRO A 278 -0.24 -13.43 3.12
C PRO A 278 -1.76 -13.55 3.33
N TYR A 279 -2.53 -12.75 2.58
CA TYR A 279 -3.88 -13.17 2.16
C TYR A 279 -3.72 -14.25 1.07
N GLU A 280 -4.75 -15.01 0.70
CA GLU A 280 -4.59 -16.21 -0.12
C GLU A 280 -3.66 -16.03 -1.36
N GLY A 281 -2.51 -16.72 -1.37
CA GLY A 281 -1.57 -16.70 -2.50
C GLY A 281 -0.76 -15.41 -2.74
N THR A 282 -0.76 -14.45 -1.81
CA THR A 282 -0.21 -13.09 -2.03
C THR A 282 1.04 -12.74 -1.21
N GLN A 283 2.15 -13.45 -1.40
CA GLN A 283 3.37 -13.25 -0.59
C GLN A 283 4.24 -12.02 -0.99
N ASN A 284 3.67 -10.99 -1.61
CA ASN A 284 4.42 -9.81 -2.05
C ASN A 284 3.55 -8.56 -1.85
N MET A 285 4.16 -7.42 -1.48
CA MET A 285 3.42 -6.19 -1.19
C MET A 285 2.51 -5.71 -2.33
N PHE A 286 2.94 -5.82 -3.59
CA PHE A 286 2.18 -5.37 -4.75
C PHE A 286 1.11 -6.39 -5.16
N VAL A 287 1.42 -7.68 -5.10
CA VAL A 287 0.44 -8.73 -5.38
C VAL A 287 -0.70 -8.66 -4.36
N ASN A 288 -0.36 -8.46 -3.09
CA ASN A 288 -1.33 -8.36 -2.02
C ASN A 288 -2.19 -7.10 -2.12
N GLU A 289 -1.59 -5.95 -2.44
CA GLU A 289 -2.31 -4.68 -2.63
C GLU A 289 -3.15 -4.66 -3.92
N ALA A 290 -2.82 -5.48 -4.91
CA ALA A 290 -3.60 -5.62 -6.13
C ALA A 290 -4.82 -6.54 -5.97
N TYR A 291 -4.68 -7.63 -5.19
CA TYR A 291 -5.68 -8.67 -5.07
C TYR A 291 -6.63 -8.43 -3.87
N GLU A 292 -7.94 -8.45 -4.14
CA GLU A 292 -9.02 -8.35 -3.12
C GLU A 292 -8.93 -7.14 -2.18
N THR A 293 -8.12 -6.14 -2.53
CA THR A 293 -7.95 -4.95 -1.70
C THR A 293 -9.19 -4.06 -1.80
N ALA A 294 -9.59 -3.45 -0.68
CA ALA A 294 -10.67 -2.48 -0.66
C ALA A 294 -10.41 -1.32 -1.63
N ALA A 295 -11.42 -0.94 -2.41
CA ALA A 295 -11.31 0.00 -3.54
C ALA A 295 -10.37 -0.48 -4.68
N GLY A 296 -10.00 -1.75 -4.69
CA GLY A 296 -9.22 -2.42 -5.74
C GLY A 296 -10.10 -3.01 -6.84
N SER A 297 -9.54 -3.09 -8.05
CA SER A 297 -10.23 -3.67 -9.21
C SER A 297 -10.27 -5.19 -9.11
N MET A 298 -11.41 -5.81 -9.44
CA MET A 298 -11.56 -7.28 -9.41
C MET A 298 -10.72 -8.01 -10.47
N ILE A 299 -10.25 -7.31 -11.52
CA ILE A 299 -9.49 -7.92 -12.63
C ILE A 299 -8.10 -8.40 -12.22
N MET A 300 -7.53 -7.82 -11.17
CA MET A 300 -6.18 -8.13 -10.70
C MET A 300 -6.19 -9.44 -9.93
N GLN A 301 -5.41 -10.40 -10.40
CA GLN A 301 -5.37 -11.76 -9.85
C GLN A 301 -3.92 -12.19 -9.59
N PRO A 302 -3.63 -13.02 -8.57
CA PRO A 302 -2.26 -13.45 -8.29
C PRO A 302 -1.77 -14.40 -9.39
N TYR A 303 -0.61 -14.09 -9.98
CA TYR A 303 0.01 -14.92 -11.02
C TYR A 303 0.18 -16.39 -10.59
N GLU A 304 0.57 -16.62 -9.34
CA GLU A 304 0.83 -17.96 -8.80
C GLU A 304 -0.39 -18.90 -8.86
N LEU A 305 -1.62 -18.36 -8.76
CA LEU A 305 -2.85 -19.15 -8.85
C LEU A 305 -3.15 -19.62 -10.28
N TYR A 306 -2.64 -18.90 -11.28
CA TYR A 306 -3.02 -19.09 -12.69
C TYR A 306 -1.86 -19.40 -13.62
N LYS A 307 -0.61 -19.48 -13.12
CA LYS A 307 0.59 -19.68 -13.95
C LYS A 307 0.54 -20.92 -14.85
N THR A 308 -0.15 -21.98 -14.45
CA THR A 308 -0.31 -23.21 -15.25
C THR A 308 -1.40 -23.12 -16.32
N GLN A 309 -2.18 -22.04 -16.30
CA GLN A 309 -3.28 -21.77 -17.21
C GLN A 309 -3.00 -20.54 -18.08
N LEU A 310 -1.78 -19.98 -18.03
CA LEU A 310 -1.40 -18.76 -18.75
C LEU A 310 -1.59 -18.93 -20.27
N THR A 311 -2.12 -17.91 -20.92
CA THR A 311 -2.39 -17.86 -22.35
C THR A 311 -1.82 -16.59 -22.98
N ALA A 312 -1.80 -16.52 -24.31
CA ALA A 312 -1.42 -15.30 -25.02
C ALA A 312 -2.43 -14.15 -24.87
N ALA A 313 -3.65 -14.42 -24.40
CA ALA A 313 -4.64 -13.38 -24.14
C ALA A 313 -4.35 -12.62 -22.83
N ASP A 314 -3.63 -13.23 -21.89
CA ASP A 314 -3.37 -12.67 -20.57
C ASP A 314 -2.39 -11.49 -20.59
N MET A 315 -2.45 -10.71 -19.52
CA MET A 315 -1.52 -9.65 -19.16
C MET A 315 -0.82 -10.05 -17.86
N VAL A 316 0.49 -9.88 -17.81
CA VAL A 316 1.31 -10.13 -16.62
C VAL A 316 1.93 -8.80 -16.18
N LEU A 317 1.63 -8.38 -14.96
CA LEU A 317 2.21 -7.21 -14.30
C LEU A 317 3.20 -7.67 -13.24
N ILE A 318 4.46 -7.26 -13.36
CA ILE A 318 5.52 -7.59 -12.40
C ILE A 318 5.88 -6.33 -11.60
N GLY A 319 5.60 -6.35 -10.30
CA GLY A 319 6.01 -5.30 -9.38
C GLY A 319 7.31 -5.68 -8.69
N ALA A 320 8.37 -4.91 -8.97
CA ALA A 320 9.72 -5.17 -8.49
C ALA A 320 10.20 -4.07 -7.55
N ILE A 321 10.96 -4.45 -6.53
CA ILE A 321 11.70 -3.52 -5.65
C ILE A 321 13.21 -3.52 -5.94
N SER A 322 13.67 -4.39 -6.84
CA SER A 322 15.04 -4.42 -7.36
C SER A 322 14.99 -4.69 -8.87
N PRO A 323 15.99 -4.24 -9.65
CA PRO A 323 15.94 -4.36 -11.11
C PRO A 323 16.26 -5.76 -11.63
N ASP A 324 16.82 -6.65 -10.82
CA ASP A 324 17.54 -7.86 -11.26
C ASP A 324 17.14 -9.15 -10.53
N ASN A 325 16.00 -9.17 -9.83
CA ASN A 325 15.54 -10.36 -9.14
C ASN A 325 15.33 -11.54 -10.11
N SER A 326 15.95 -12.69 -9.81
CA SER A 326 15.94 -13.85 -10.71
C SER A 326 14.56 -14.46 -10.93
N ASP A 327 13.70 -14.43 -9.91
CA ASP A 327 12.37 -15.06 -9.98
C ASP A 327 11.45 -14.22 -10.87
N GLU A 328 11.49 -12.89 -10.70
CA GLU A 328 10.78 -11.92 -11.54
C GLU A 328 11.22 -12.02 -13.00
N ILE A 329 12.52 -12.13 -13.27
CA ILE A 329 13.06 -12.35 -14.61
C ILE A 329 12.57 -13.67 -15.22
N GLN A 330 12.50 -14.74 -14.43
CA GLN A 330 12.02 -16.05 -14.91
C GLN A 330 10.54 -16.00 -15.27
N VAL A 331 9.71 -15.34 -14.45
CA VAL A 331 8.29 -15.11 -14.75
C VAL A 331 8.12 -14.30 -16.03
N ALA A 332 8.89 -13.21 -16.20
CA ALA A 332 8.85 -12.39 -17.41
C ALA A 332 9.18 -13.21 -18.67
N LYS A 333 10.27 -13.99 -18.63
CA LYS A 333 10.69 -14.88 -19.74
C LYS A 333 9.64 -15.91 -20.09
N TYR A 334 9.06 -16.57 -19.08
CA TYR A 334 8.03 -17.57 -19.29
C TYR A 334 6.76 -16.97 -19.90
N ALA A 335 6.27 -15.86 -19.34
CA ALA A 335 5.07 -15.21 -19.84
C ALA A 335 5.22 -14.72 -21.29
N ARG A 336 6.39 -14.17 -21.65
CA ARG A 336 6.70 -13.82 -23.03
C ARG A 336 6.78 -15.02 -23.97
N GLN A 337 7.33 -16.15 -23.50
CA GLN A 337 7.37 -17.38 -24.29
C GLN A 337 5.95 -17.89 -24.62
N ILE A 338 4.99 -17.72 -23.72
CA ILE A 338 3.57 -18.04 -23.93
C ILE A 338 2.88 -17.03 -24.86
N GLY A 339 3.41 -15.81 -24.98
CA GLY A 339 2.85 -14.73 -25.79
C GLY A 339 1.91 -13.79 -25.02
N ALA A 340 1.88 -13.89 -23.69
CA ALA A 340 1.20 -12.93 -22.84
C ALA A 340 1.88 -11.55 -22.94
N MET A 341 1.12 -10.47 -22.73
CA MET A 341 1.71 -9.14 -22.61
C MET A 341 2.35 -8.99 -21.24
N VAL A 342 3.63 -8.63 -21.18
CA VAL A 342 4.37 -8.49 -19.92
C VAL A 342 4.75 -7.04 -19.68
N VAL A 343 4.29 -6.49 -18.56
CA VAL A 343 4.62 -5.15 -18.07
C VAL A 343 5.34 -5.31 -16.74
N ALA A 344 6.39 -4.53 -16.50
CA ALA A 344 6.99 -4.43 -15.18
C ALA A 344 7.11 -2.99 -14.71
N PHE A 345 7.03 -2.78 -13.40
CA PHE A 345 7.50 -1.57 -12.76
C PHE A 345 8.56 -1.89 -11.71
N GLY A 346 9.54 -1.00 -11.56
CA GLY A 346 10.62 -1.12 -10.59
C GLY A 346 11.67 -0.02 -10.74
N PRO A 347 12.72 -0.03 -9.90
CA PRO A 347 13.77 0.98 -9.91
C PRO A 347 14.75 0.76 -11.06
N PHE A 348 14.41 1.23 -12.27
CA PHE A 348 15.20 0.99 -13.48
C PHE A 348 16.19 2.11 -13.82
N ASP A 349 16.29 3.18 -13.03
CA ASP A 349 17.25 4.29 -13.25
C ASP A 349 18.70 3.95 -12.83
N GLY A 350 18.91 2.82 -12.15
CA GLY A 350 20.20 2.40 -11.57
C GLY A 350 21.02 1.43 -12.41
N ASP A 351 22.01 0.77 -11.78
CA ASP A 351 22.99 -0.20 -12.32
C ASP A 351 22.38 -1.50 -12.88
N GLY A 352 21.10 -1.50 -13.29
CA GLY A 352 20.44 -2.58 -14.02
C GLY A 352 21.05 -2.72 -15.40
N GLY A 353 22.31 -3.18 -15.46
CA GLY A 353 23.02 -3.48 -16.69
C GLY A 353 22.30 -4.54 -17.51
N ALA A 354 22.88 -4.88 -18.65
CA ALA A 354 22.32 -5.89 -19.54
C ALA A 354 21.94 -7.18 -18.76
N GLY A 355 20.69 -7.61 -18.89
CA GLY A 355 20.11 -8.74 -18.17
C GLY A 355 19.19 -8.37 -17.00
N SER A 356 18.84 -7.10 -16.81
CA SER A 356 17.82 -6.67 -15.85
C SER A 356 16.40 -7.04 -16.30
N LEU A 357 15.42 -6.95 -15.39
CA LEU A 357 14.02 -7.26 -15.65
C LEU A 357 13.45 -6.48 -16.85
N SER A 358 13.86 -5.22 -17.02
CA SER A 358 13.42 -4.36 -18.13
C SER A 358 13.77 -4.93 -19.51
N ASP A 359 14.82 -5.75 -19.62
CA ASP A 359 15.22 -6.40 -20.88
C ASP A 359 14.29 -7.56 -21.28
N TYR A 360 13.48 -8.06 -20.34
CA TYR A 360 12.66 -9.26 -20.50
C TYR A 360 11.16 -8.99 -20.50
N VAL A 361 10.73 -7.73 -20.62
CA VAL A 361 9.31 -7.33 -20.61
C VAL A 361 8.96 -6.58 -21.90
N ASP A 362 7.68 -6.41 -22.20
CA ASP A 362 7.23 -5.61 -23.35
C ASP A 362 7.25 -4.11 -23.03
N VAL A 363 6.94 -3.76 -21.78
CA VAL A 363 7.01 -2.38 -21.27
C VAL A 363 7.57 -2.39 -19.86
N ALA A 364 8.59 -1.56 -19.63
CA ALA A 364 9.12 -1.26 -18.30
C ALA A 364 8.69 0.17 -17.91
N ILE A 365 8.17 0.33 -16.70
CA ILE A 365 7.81 1.61 -16.11
C ILE A 365 8.75 1.87 -14.93
N ASN A 366 9.44 2.98 -14.94
CA ASN A 366 10.39 3.26 -13.89
C ASN A 366 9.70 3.85 -12.66
N THR A 367 10.04 3.35 -11.47
CA THR A 367 9.51 3.90 -10.22
C THR A 367 10.27 5.12 -9.74
N HIS A 368 11.44 5.44 -10.32
CA HIS A 368 12.27 6.58 -9.95
C HIS A 368 12.57 6.65 -8.44
N SER A 369 12.65 5.49 -7.77
CA SER A 369 12.80 5.44 -6.32
C SER A 369 14.25 5.65 -5.86
N GLY A 370 15.22 5.49 -6.77
CA GLY A 370 16.62 5.86 -6.55
C GLY A 370 17.36 5.04 -5.49
N ASP A 371 16.71 4.05 -4.88
CA ASP A 371 17.22 3.25 -3.78
C ASP A 371 17.70 1.87 -4.27
N GLY A 372 18.99 1.58 -4.05
CA GLY A 372 19.47 0.19 -4.01
C GLY A 372 19.14 -0.50 -2.68
N ALA A 373 19.01 0.30 -1.61
CA ALA A 373 18.61 -0.13 -0.27
C ALA A 373 17.64 0.87 0.37
N GLY A 374 18.07 2.12 0.57
CA GLY A 374 17.25 3.21 1.12
C GLY A 374 17.65 4.57 0.57
N VAL A 375 16.97 5.64 1.00
CA VAL A 375 17.23 7.01 0.51
C VAL A 375 17.95 7.91 1.52
N LEU A 376 18.22 7.41 2.73
CA LEU A 376 18.87 8.19 3.79
C LEU A 376 20.20 7.58 4.24
N ASP A 377 21.28 8.35 4.09
CA ASP A 377 22.61 8.04 4.63
C ASP A 377 22.72 8.50 6.09
N ILE A 378 22.32 7.65 7.03
CA ILE A 378 22.35 7.96 8.47
C ILE A 378 23.58 7.28 9.12
N PRO A 379 24.48 8.04 9.79
CA PRO A 379 25.62 7.45 10.50
C PRO A 379 25.22 6.35 11.49
N GLY A 380 25.98 5.27 11.54
CA GLY A 380 25.70 4.12 12.42
C GLY A 380 24.83 3.03 11.80
N PHE A 381 24.40 3.20 10.55
CA PHE A 381 23.81 2.14 9.72
C PHE A 381 24.77 1.78 8.58
N ASP A 382 24.85 0.49 8.23
CA ASP A 382 25.83 -0.04 7.27
C ASP A 382 25.46 0.24 5.81
N GLU A 383 24.21 0.56 5.54
CA GLU A 383 23.65 0.90 4.23
C GLU A 383 22.61 2.04 4.37
N PRO A 384 22.28 2.73 3.27
CA PRO A 384 21.19 3.69 3.25
C PRO A 384 19.88 3.05 3.74
N VAL A 385 19.12 3.78 4.56
CA VAL A 385 17.90 3.28 5.19
C VAL A 385 16.64 3.96 4.64
N CYS A 386 15.47 3.40 4.95
CA CYS A 386 14.14 3.91 4.56
C CYS A 386 13.94 3.88 3.04
N PRO A 387 13.61 2.71 2.45
CA PRO A 387 13.32 2.60 1.02
C PRO A 387 12.10 3.43 0.59
N VAL A 388 12.12 3.83 -0.67
CA VAL A 388 11.02 4.48 -1.40
C VAL A 388 10.45 3.56 -2.47
N SER A 389 11.21 2.54 -2.92
CA SER A 389 10.82 1.55 -3.94
C SER A 389 9.43 0.96 -3.75
N GLY A 390 9.08 0.56 -2.52
CA GLY A 390 7.74 0.07 -2.20
C GLY A 390 6.64 1.11 -2.42
N LEU A 391 6.84 2.37 -1.97
CA LEU A 391 5.85 3.44 -2.12
C LEU A 391 5.69 3.84 -3.58
N SER A 392 6.78 4.06 -4.32
CA SER A 392 6.70 4.47 -5.72
C SER A 392 6.19 3.35 -6.63
N GLY A 393 6.52 2.10 -6.32
CA GLY A 393 5.88 0.94 -6.97
C GLY A 393 4.37 0.88 -6.72
N ASN A 394 3.94 1.15 -5.49
CA ASN A 394 2.51 1.19 -5.16
C ASN A 394 1.78 2.36 -5.84
N LEU A 395 2.44 3.51 -5.99
CA LEU A 395 1.93 4.61 -6.80
C LEU A 395 1.71 4.16 -8.24
N VAL A 396 2.71 3.54 -8.88
CA VAL A 396 2.60 3.07 -10.28
C VAL A 396 1.48 2.03 -10.45
N LEU A 397 1.36 1.08 -9.53
CA LEU A 397 0.26 0.09 -9.50
C LEU A 397 -1.12 0.78 -9.55
N TRP A 398 -1.33 1.77 -8.69
CA TRP A 398 -2.62 2.45 -8.62
C TRP A 398 -2.83 3.47 -9.74
N LEU A 399 -1.77 4.10 -10.28
CA LEU A 399 -1.85 4.93 -11.50
C LEU A 399 -2.28 4.09 -12.71
N LEU A 400 -1.69 2.90 -12.89
CA LEU A 400 -2.09 1.94 -13.92
C LEU A 400 -3.56 1.55 -13.77
N THR A 401 -3.99 1.25 -12.55
CA THR A 401 -5.39 0.88 -12.25
C THR A 401 -6.35 2.04 -12.55
N ALA A 402 -6.02 3.25 -12.09
CA ALA A 402 -6.83 4.44 -12.32
C ALA A 402 -6.95 4.73 -13.82
N GLN A 403 -5.83 4.70 -14.54
CA GLN A 403 -5.82 4.99 -15.97
C GLN A 403 -6.53 3.92 -16.79
N TRP A 404 -6.34 2.65 -16.47
CA TRP A 404 -7.06 1.55 -17.10
C TRP A 404 -8.57 1.71 -16.92
N THR A 405 -9.02 2.01 -15.71
CA THR A 405 -10.45 2.25 -15.45
C THR A 405 -10.99 3.45 -16.20
N TYR A 406 -10.24 4.54 -16.29
CA TYR A 406 -10.61 5.68 -17.11
C TYR A 406 -10.77 5.28 -18.60
N ARG A 407 -9.84 4.48 -19.14
CA ARG A 407 -9.89 3.99 -20.52
C ARG A 407 -11.04 3.00 -20.78
N MET A 408 -11.44 2.22 -19.78
CA MET A 408 -12.64 1.37 -19.83
C MET A 408 -13.92 2.23 -19.85
N VAL A 409 -14.01 3.23 -18.97
CA VAL A 409 -15.17 4.13 -18.86
C VAL A 409 -15.37 4.93 -20.14
N GLU A 410 -14.29 5.43 -20.76
CA GLU A 410 -14.36 6.09 -22.08
C GLU A 410 -14.95 5.20 -23.18
N ARG A 411 -14.88 3.88 -23.02
CA ARG A 411 -15.47 2.88 -23.92
C ARG A 411 -16.82 2.36 -23.43
N ASN A 412 -17.46 3.07 -22.49
CA ASN A 412 -18.73 2.71 -21.86
C ASN A 412 -18.71 1.37 -21.12
N GLN A 413 -17.56 1.00 -20.56
CA GLN A 413 -17.40 -0.18 -19.73
C GLN A 413 -17.00 0.24 -18.32
N THR A 414 -17.67 -0.30 -17.30
CA THR A 414 -17.35 -0.02 -15.90
C THR A 414 -16.77 -1.27 -15.27
N PRO A 415 -15.47 -1.30 -14.94
CA PRO A 415 -14.88 -2.40 -14.19
C PRO A 415 -15.55 -2.60 -12.83
N ASN A 416 -15.49 -3.82 -12.31
CA ASN A 416 -15.96 -4.13 -10.96
C ASN A 416 -14.84 -3.89 -9.94
N TYR A 417 -15.24 -3.44 -8.75
CA TYR A 417 -14.35 -3.07 -7.66
C TYR A 417 -14.84 -3.68 -6.35
N TRP A 418 -13.93 -3.99 -5.44
CA TRP A 418 -14.26 -4.39 -4.08
C TRP A 418 -14.58 -3.18 -3.20
N GLN A 419 -15.70 -3.22 -2.48
CA GLN A 419 -15.95 -2.30 -1.39
C GLN A 419 -15.09 -2.70 -0.18
N ASN A 420 -14.80 -1.76 0.71
CA ASN A 420 -14.15 -2.09 1.97
C ASN A 420 -15.06 -3.00 2.80
N TYR A 421 -14.62 -4.23 3.08
CA TYR A 421 -15.38 -5.26 3.80
C TYR A 421 -16.02 -4.78 5.12
N TRP A 422 -15.42 -3.79 5.78
CA TRP A 422 -15.94 -3.25 7.03
C TRP A 422 -17.04 -2.21 6.86
N GLU A 423 -17.28 -1.73 5.65
CA GLU A 423 -18.35 -0.77 5.36
C GLU A 423 -19.72 -1.43 5.39
N VAL A 424 -20.71 -0.65 5.81
CA VAL A 424 -22.10 -1.10 5.79
C VAL A 424 -22.55 -1.30 4.34
N GLY A 425 -23.04 -2.50 4.03
CA GLY A 425 -23.50 -2.88 2.69
C GLY A 425 -22.42 -3.51 1.79
N ALA A 426 -21.18 -3.64 2.28
CA ALA A 426 -20.08 -4.17 1.48
C ALA A 426 -20.35 -5.60 0.99
N SER A 427 -20.83 -6.50 1.86
CA SER A 427 -21.12 -7.88 1.48
C SER A 427 -22.17 -7.95 0.36
N GLU A 428 -23.28 -7.22 0.49
CA GLU A 428 -24.34 -7.24 -0.51
C GLU A 428 -23.92 -6.62 -1.84
N TYR A 429 -23.07 -5.59 -1.80
CA TYR A 429 -22.50 -4.97 -2.99
C TYR A 429 -21.48 -5.90 -3.66
N ASP A 430 -20.53 -6.44 -2.89
CA ASP A 430 -19.43 -7.27 -3.39
C ASP A 430 -19.95 -8.56 -4.02
N ASP A 431 -20.99 -9.19 -3.45
CA ASP A 431 -21.65 -10.36 -4.04
C ASP A 431 -22.22 -10.04 -5.44
N GLN A 432 -22.83 -8.85 -5.61
CA GLN A 432 -23.38 -8.40 -6.89
C GLN A 432 -22.29 -8.04 -7.90
N ALA A 433 -21.27 -7.32 -7.45
CA ALA A 433 -20.14 -6.92 -8.28
C ALA A 433 -19.34 -8.15 -8.75
N GLN A 434 -19.13 -9.14 -7.89
CA GLN A 434 -18.46 -10.40 -8.24
C GLN A 434 -19.29 -11.21 -9.25
N ALA A 435 -20.60 -11.32 -9.06
CA ALA A 435 -21.47 -11.98 -10.03
C ALA A 435 -21.39 -11.28 -11.40
N SER A 436 -21.40 -9.95 -11.44
CA SER A 436 -21.25 -9.19 -12.68
C SER A 436 -19.86 -9.34 -13.30
N PHE A 437 -18.80 -9.44 -12.50
CA PHE A 437 -17.43 -9.67 -12.96
C PHE A 437 -17.31 -11.04 -13.65
N LEU A 438 -17.80 -12.09 -12.98
CA LEU A 438 -17.79 -13.45 -13.52
C LEU A 438 -18.64 -13.60 -14.80
N GLU A 439 -19.77 -12.89 -14.90
CA GLU A 439 -20.60 -12.89 -16.11
C GLU A 439 -19.88 -12.21 -17.30
N ARG A 440 -19.12 -11.15 -17.05
CA ARG A 440 -18.38 -10.40 -18.08
C ARG A 440 -17.06 -11.04 -18.49
N GLY A 441 -16.48 -11.85 -17.60
CA GLY A 441 -15.19 -12.50 -17.82
C GLY A 441 -13.98 -11.56 -17.68
N TYR A 442 -14.12 -10.39 -17.03
CA TYR A 442 -12.98 -9.48 -16.76
C TYR A 442 -13.32 -8.43 -15.71
#